data_AF-A0A815Q5H9-F1
#
_entry.id   AF-A0A815Q5H9-F1
#
_cell.length_a   1.000
_cell.length_b   1.000
_cell.length_c   1.000
_cell.angle_alpha   90.00
_cell.angle_beta   90.00
_cell.angle_gamma   90.00
#
_symmetry.space_group_name_H-M   'P 1'
#
loop_
_entity.id
_entity.type
_entity.pdbx_description
1 polymer ?
#
loop_
_entity_poly.entity_id
_entity_poly.type
_entity_poly.pdbx_seq_one_letter_code
_entity_poly.pdbx_strand_id
1 'polypeptide(L)'
;MEIEHEIELVHYDYHIQAIKQEYDRLHPNAYQKKIFKQLCHSKYEQEITQQEYKFLQIQIHYINSSCQSFENVPIAESTLINSIENPQIREKLFDSYKAVAIQARAELFAIFKEYEKQYQNKIVALQLQWKMSSMIDGTSVFDRITECTSYQTNLLKQDIVKKVSSFRSTLIQLRQHSSSTRKDIIDVSPESFLDLLANPFIPREWNHLSLGPSYIRLNQSVIYPRHQQEIVIGKQHEKIYEKVKQHLIKYHFIPLEATVFKTYSNEVLDYFDQSYFSPLPFKDQVQASEEAKTAAAIQRKIKKFNLILRLTDKGHNFYIGSATEFEKKVQTFFQETNAFMELRENPLDEILKKVIQLLNQLYAKKLILSWQYKKMMPDRNKCELSHLYFNPKTHKDGVPVRPIENTIAAPTRNISDFLDKIIRPIFDNKCSTTSIIDGTSLIKNLTQYAKRGLLKPTTLFCTFDIRNLYTMLPQEKALNILMKFLHVHGYTRVKGIPLDVIRKLASLVLKENVFVYGKTIYRQILGGAMGSSFTLTLANIFMWKWQKQLVRIQEITGEFYGR
;
A
#
# COMPACT_ATOMS: atom_id res chain seq x y z
N MET A 1 -18.48 2.12 14.74
CA MET A 1 -19.07 1.05 15.58
C MET A 1 -19.14 1.39 17.06
N GLU A 2 -18.07 1.50 17.87
CA GLU A 2 -18.24 1.99 19.27
C GLU A 2 -18.60 3.50 19.34
N ILE A 3 -18.15 4.31 18.37
CA ILE A 3 -18.50 5.74 18.31
C ILE A 3 -19.92 6.00 17.76
N GLU A 4 -20.50 5.07 17.00
CA GLU A 4 -21.91 5.18 16.56
C GLU A 4 -22.88 4.80 17.68
N HIS A 5 -22.46 3.89 18.57
CA HIS A 5 -23.24 3.52 19.74
C HIS A 5 -23.22 4.59 20.85
N GLU A 6 -22.10 5.31 21.02
CA GLU A 6 -22.06 6.48 21.92
C GLU A 6 -22.83 7.68 21.37
N ILE A 7 -22.90 7.88 20.04
CA ILE A 7 -23.68 9.00 19.45
C ILE A 7 -25.18 8.73 19.52
N GLU A 8 -25.65 7.49 19.38
CA GLU A 8 -27.06 7.14 19.55
C GLU A 8 -27.53 7.22 21.02
N LEU A 9 -26.67 6.84 21.98
CA LEU A 9 -26.96 6.99 23.41
C LEU A 9 -26.95 8.46 23.87
N VAL A 10 -26.04 9.29 23.34
CA VAL A 10 -26.03 10.75 23.60
C VAL A 10 -27.24 11.45 22.97
N HIS A 11 -27.72 11.00 21.80
CA HIS A 11 -28.96 11.52 21.23
C HIS A 11 -30.20 11.11 22.03
N TYR A 12 -30.23 9.90 22.60
CA TYR A 12 -31.32 9.40 23.43
C TYR A 12 -31.44 10.18 24.75
N ASP A 13 -30.33 10.41 25.45
CA ASP A 13 -30.31 11.15 26.71
C ASP A 13 -30.56 12.65 26.52
N TYR A 14 -30.07 13.25 25.43
CA TYR A 14 -30.28 14.67 25.15
C TYR A 14 -31.73 14.99 24.78
N HIS A 15 -32.39 14.14 23.99
CA HIS A 15 -33.80 14.32 23.65
C HIS A 15 -34.72 14.07 24.84
N ILE A 16 -34.45 13.06 25.68
CA ILE A 16 -35.21 12.84 26.91
C ILE A 16 -34.97 13.97 27.92
N GLN A 17 -33.76 14.51 28.07
CA GLN A 17 -33.50 15.66 28.94
C GLN A 17 -34.19 16.94 28.45
N ALA A 18 -34.22 17.21 27.13
CA ALA A 18 -34.91 18.37 26.57
C ALA A 18 -36.44 18.26 26.72
N ILE A 19 -37.02 17.08 26.47
CA ILE A 19 -38.45 16.80 26.69
C ILE A 19 -38.79 16.93 28.18
N LYS A 20 -37.91 16.45 29.06
CA LYS A 20 -38.09 16.50 30.52
C LYS A 20 -37.94 17.91 31.08
N GLN A 21 -36.99 18.72 30.59
CA GLN A 21 -36.84 20.13 30.96
C GLN A 21 -38.05 20.97 30.55
N GLU A 22 -38.60 20.74 29.36
CA GLU A 22 -39.74 21.51 28.87
C GLU A 22 -41.06 21.06 29.52
N TYR A 23 -41.21 19.77 29.82
CA TYR A 23 -42.31 19.26 30.66
C TYR A 23 -42.22 19.76 32.11
N ASP A 24 -41.02 19.78 32.70
CA ASP A 24 -40.76 20.28 34.06
C ASP A 24 -41.03 21.79 34.18
N ARG A 25 -40.81 22.56 33.10
CA ARG A 25 -41.13 23.99 32.98
C ARG A 25 -42.63 24.25 32.90
N LEU A 26 -43.39 23.35 32.27
CA LEU A 26 -44.83 23.51 32.02
C LEU A 26 -45.72 22.90 33.12
N HIS A 27 -45.21 21.95 33.92
CA HIS A 27 -46.00 21.20 34.92
C HIS A 27 -45.25 21.05 36.27
N PRO A 28 -45.52 21.90 37.27
CA PRO A 28 -44.82 21.85 38.57
C PRO A 28 -45.30 20.71 39.50
N ASN A 29 -46.35 19.97 39.13
CA ASN A 29 -46.96 18.95 39.99
C ASN A 29 -46.24 17.58 39.91
N ALA A 30 -45.72 17.10 41.03
CA ALA A 30 -44.92 15.87 41.13
C ALA A 30 -45.68 14.58 40.73
N TYR A 31 -47.02 14.57 40.86
CA TYR A 31 -47.84 13.41 40.50
C TYR A 31 -47.88 13.16 38.98
N GLN A 32 -47.99 14.24 38.19
CA GLN A 32 -48.00 14.16 36.73
C GLN A 32 -46.63 13.78 36.14
N LYS A 33 -45.53 14.07 36.84
CA LYS A 33 -44.17 13.64 36.47
C LYS A 33 -43.97 12.13 36.64
N LYS A 34 -44.60 11.53 37.66
CA LYS A 34 -44.51 10.08 37.94
C LYS A 34 -45.27 9.24 36.90
N ILE A 35 -46.45 9.70 36.48
CA ILE A 35 -47.29 9.02 35.48
C ILE A 35 -46.63 9.01 34.09
N PHE A 36 -46.05 10.14 33.65
CA PHE A 36 -45.35 10.22 32.37
C PHE A 36 -44.14 9.26 32.29
N LYS A 37 -43.38 9.15 33.38
CA LYS A 37 -42.22 8.25 33.48
C LYS A 37 -42.64 6.77 33.45
N GLN A 38 -43.77 6.41 34.06
CA GLN A 38 -44.32 5.06 34.03
C GLN A 38 -44.89 4.68 32.65
N LEU A 39 -45.56 5.60 31.96
CA LEU A 39 -46.12 5.38 30.62
C LEU A 39 -45.06 5.18 29.53
N CYS A 40 -43.93 5.91 29.60
CA CYS A 40 -42.84 5.75 28.64
C CYS A 40 -42.11 4.40 28.82
N HIS A 41 -41.95 3.91 30.06
CA HIS A 41 -41.32 2.63 30.33
C HIS A 41 -42.25 1.44 30.07
N SER A 42 -43.53 1.48 30.49
CA SER A 42 -44.40 0.30 30.43
C SER A 42 -44.91 -0.03 29.02
N LYS A 43 -45.02 0.95 28.12
CA LYS A 43 -45.60 0.74 26.79
C LYS A 43 -44.61 0.24 25.75
N TYR A 44 -43.32 0.55 25.92
CA TYR A 44 -42.26 0.12 24.99
C TYR A 44 -41.67 -1.25 25.32
N GLU A 45 -41.70 -1.69 26.58
CA GLU A 45 -41.29 -3.07 26.96
C GLU A 45 -42.36 -4.13 26.64
N GLN A 46 -43.63 -3.76 26.47
CA GLN A 46 -44.73 -4.72 26.31
C GLN A 46 -45.07 -5.10 24.86
N GLU A 47 -44.56 -4.40 23.84
CA GLU A 47 -44.96 -4.62 22.43
C GLU A 47 -43.90 -5.30 21.53
N ILE A 48 -42.78 -5.75 22.09
CA ILE A 48 -41.88 -6.70 21.42
C ILE A 48 -41.59 -7.83 22.39
N THR A 49 -42.33 -8.93 22.28
CA THR A 49 -42.02 -10.11 23.10
C THR A 49 -40.60 -10.56 22.81
N GLN A 50 -39.89 -11.06 23.83
CA GLN A 50 -38.48 -11.49 23.71
C GLN A 50 -38.21 -12.44 22.53
N GLN A 51 -39.23 -13.18 22.07
CA GLN A 51 -39.19 -14.00 20.85
C GLN A 51 -39.18 -13.17 19.55
N GLU A 52 -39.96 -12.10 19.45
CA GLU A 52 -40.00 -11.18 18.30
C GLU A 52 -38.69 -10.41 18.14
N TYR A 53 -38.06 -9.99 19.25
CA TYR A 53 -36.73 -9.37 19.22
C TYR A 53 -35.64 -10.37 18.80
N LYS A 54 -35.71 -11.62 19.29
CA LYS A 54 -34.79 -12.69 18.87
C LYS A 54 -34.94 -13.03 17.39
N PHE A 55 -36.17 -13.02 16.87
CA PHE A 55 -36.47 -13.28 15.48
C PHE A 55 -35.96 -12.16 14.56
N LEU A 56 -36.13 -10.88 14.95
CA LEU A 56 -35.55 -9.72 14.26
C LEU A 56 -34.02 -9.73 14.27
N GLN A 57 -33.38 -10.15 15.36
CA GLN A 57 -31.93 -10.28 15.41
C GLN A 57 -31.40 -11.40 14.51
N ILE A 58 -32.10 -12.54 14.44
CA ILE A 58 -31.75 -13.62 13.49
C ILE A 58 -31.92 -13.14 12.05
N GLN A 59 -32.95 -12.36 11.74
CA GLN A 59 -33.18 -11.79 10.40
C GLN A 59 -32.15 -10.73 10.01
N ILE A 60 -31.77 -9.83 10.91
CA ILE A 60 -30.70 -8.85 10.67
C ILE A 60 -29.35 -9.55 10.52
N HIS A 61 -29.11 -10.62 11.28
CA HIS A 61 -27.92 -11.44 11.11
C HIS A 61 -27.91 -12.14 9.74
N TYR A 62 -29.06 -12.64 9.26
CA TYR A 62 -29.19 -13.29 7.95
C TYR A 62 -29.06 -12.31 6.76
N ILE A 63 -29.45 -11.03 6.96
CA ILE A 63 -29.34 -9.97 5.94
C ILE A 63 -27.93 -9.36 5.90
N ASN A 64 -27.26 -9.23 7.05
CA ASN A 64 -25.96 -8.55 7.17
C ASN A 64 -24.76 -9.50 7.24
N SER A 65 -24.96 -10.81 7.36
CA SER A 65 -23.88 -11.78 7.16
C SER A 65 -23.57 -11.86 5.68
N SER A 66 -22.36 -11.42 5.32
CA SER A 66 -21.78 -11.56 4.00
C SER A 66 -21.34 -13.02 3.78
N CYS A 67 -22.32 -13.92 3.67
CA CYS A 67 -22.17 -15.15 2.90
C CYS A 67 -23.10 -15.06 1.70
N GLN A 68 -22.45 -14.90 0.55
CA GLN A 68 -23.03 -15.04 -0.78
C GLN A 68 -23.93 -16.27 -0.84
N SER A 69 -25.07 -16.12 -1.55
CA SER A 69 -25.80 -17.16 -2.28
C SER A 69 -26.06 -18.52 -1.56
N PHE A 70 -27.22 -19.10 -1.81
CA PHE A 70 -27.48 -20.50 -1.47
C PHE A 70 -26.50 -21.52 -2.14
N GLU A 71 -25.49 -21.06 -2.90
CA GLU A 71 -24.35 -21.88 -3.34
C GLU A 71 -23.55 -22.44 -2.16
N ASN A 72 -23.60 -21.78 -0.99
CA ASN A 72 -22.86 -22.17 0.22
C ASN A 72 -23.76 -22.68 1.37
N VAL A 73 -24.99 -23.12 1.08
CA VAL A 73 -25.77 -23.88 2.08
C VAL A 73 -25.24 -25.32 2.12
N PRO A 74 -25.03 -25.92 3.31
CA PRO A 74 -24.26 -27.16 3.56
C PRO A 74 -24.81 -28.46 2.93
N ILE A 75 -25.76 -28.37 2.00
CA ILE A 75 -26.16 -29.49 1.12
C ILE A 75 -25.34 -29.49 -0.18
N ALA A 76 -24.89 -28.33 -0.67
CA ALA A 76 -23.95 -28.22 -1.79
C ALA A 76 -22.55 -28.78 -1.43
N GLU A 77 -22.21 -28.77 -0.15
CA GLU A 77 -21.06 -29.50 0.42
C GLU A 77 -21.44 -30.89 0.96
N SER A 78 -22.66 -31.39 0.73
CA SER A 78 -22.92 -32.79 1.04
C SER A 78 -22.04 -33.63 0.11
N THR A 79 -21.24 -34.49 0.71
CA THR A 79 -20.45 -35.54 0.06
C THR A 79 -21.30 -36.42 -0.88
N LEU A 80 -22.63 -36.31 -0.83
CA LEU A 80 -23.60 -37.00 -1.67
C LEU A 80 -23.70 -36.43 -3.10
N ILE A 81 -23.60 -35.11 -3.31
CA ILE A 81 -23.68 -34.50 -4.66
C ILE A 81 -22.31 -34.52 -5.36
N ASN A 82 -21.23 -34.30 -4.59
CA ASN A 82 -19.86 -34.33 -5.10
C ASN A 82 -19.35 -35.76 -5.38
N SER A 83 -20.01 -36.80 -4.89
CA SER A 83 -19.70 -38.21 -5.20
C SER A 83 -20.37 -38.71 -6.50
N ILE A 84 -21.20 -37.90 -7.16
CA ILE A 84 -21.84 -38.26 -8.44
C ILE A 84 -20.87 -37.92 -9.57
N GLU A 85 -20.16 -38.93 -10.09
CA GLU A 85 -19.11 -38.77 -11.10
C GLU A 85 -19.65 -38.28 -12.46
N ASN A 86 -20.93 -38.50 -12.77
CA ASN A 86 -21.54 -38.08 -14.03
C ASN A 86 -21.92 -36.57 -14.01
N PRO A 87 -21.27 -35.71 -14.84
CA PRO A 87 -21.49 -34.27 -14.82
C PRO A 87 -22.92 -33.84 -15.17
N GLN A 88 -23.58 -34.54 -16.09
CA GLN A 88 -24.90 -34.13 -16.61
C GLN A 88 -26.04 -34.40 -15.61
N ILE A 89 -25.96 -35.46 -14.81
CA ILE A 89 -26.95 -35.77 -13.76
C ILE A 89 -26.76 -34.84 -12.55
N ARG A 90 -25.50 -34.53 -12.21
CA ARG A 90 -25.14 -33.54 -11.18
C ARG A 90 -25.66 -32.15 -11.51
N GLU A 91 -25.52 -31.70 -12.75
CA GLU A 91 -26.03 -30.41 -13.21
C GLU A 91 -27.56 -30.35 -13.17
N LYS A 92 -28.25 -31.42 -13.62
CA LYS A 92 -29.73 -31.53 -13.54
C LYS A 92 -30.30 -31.49 -12.12
N LEU A 93 -29.69 -32.18 -11.17
CA LEU A 93 -30.11 -32.17 -9.76
C LEU A 93 -29.83 -30.82 -9.09
N PHE A 94 -28.71 -30.19 -9.44
CA PHE A 94 -28.36 -28.85 -8.99
C PHE A 94 -29.37 -27.80 -9.48
N ASP A 95 -29.76 -27.87 -10.76
CA ASP A 95 -30.78 -26.99 -11.34
C ASP A 95 -32.17 -27.23 -10.74
N SER A 96 -32.55 -28.49 -10.48
CA SER A 96 -33.84 -28.81 -9.84
C SER A 96 -33.90 -28.32 -8.38
N TYR A 97 -32.80 -28.40 -7.64
CA TYR A 97 -32.68 -27.82 -6.30
C TYR A 97 -32.79 -26.29 -6.33
N LYS A 98 -32.11 -25.66 -7.29
CA LYS A 98 -32.15 -24.20 -7.50
C LYS A 98 -33.55 -23.72 -7.83
N ALA A 99 -34.32 -24.46 -8.63
CA ALA A 99 -35.71 -24.15 -8.96
C ALA A 99 -36.62 -24.20 -7.71
N VAL A 100 -36.52 -25.25 -6.89
CA VAL A 100 -37.30 -25.38 -5.64
C VAL A 100 -36.93 -24.29 -4.63
N ALA A 101 -35.66 -23.92 -4.53
CA ALA A 101 -35.19 -22.85 -3.63
C ALA A 101 -35.68 -21.46 -4.07
N ILE A 102 -35.76 -21.19 -5.38
CA ILE A 102 -36.32 -19.95 -5.92
C ILE A 102 -37.83 -19.87 -5.66
N GLN A 103 -38.55 -20.98 -5.81
CA GLN A 103 -39.99 -21.04 -5.56
C GLN A 103 -40.33 -20.85 -4.07
N ALA A 104 -39.60 -21.50 -3.16
CA ALA A 104 -39.74 -21.31 -1.72
C ALA A 104 -39.44 -19.86 -1.29
N ARG A 105 -38.48 -19.19 -1.96
CA ARG A 105 -38.14 -17.78 -1.72
C ARG A 105 -39.28 -16.84 -2.15
N ALA A 106 -39.94 -17.11 -3.28
CA ALA A 106 -41.06 -16.30 -3.76
C ALA A 106 -42.28 -16.42 -2.82
N GLU A 107 -42.56 -17.62 -2.31
CA GLU A 107 -43.65 -17.88 -1.36
C GLU A 107 -43.40 -17.19 0.00
N LEU A 108 -42.17 -17.27 0.53
CA LEU A 108 -41.77 -16.53 1.74
C LEU A 108 -41.89 -15.01 1.55
N PHE A 109 -41.46 -14.47 0.41
CA PHE A 109 -41.52 -13.03 0.13
C PHE A 109 -42.97 -12.51 0.02
N ALA A 110 -43.90 -13.34 -0.47
CA ALA A 110 -45.32 -13.01 -0.50
C ALA A 110 -45.92 -12.96 0.91
N ILE A 111 -45.55 -13.89 1.79
CA ILE A 111 -45.96 -13.89 3.21
C ILE A 111 -45.41 -12.64 3.93
N PHE A 112 -44.16 -12.24 3.64
CA PHE A 112 -43.56 -11.03 4.23
C PHE A 112 -44.28 -9.74 3.83
N LYS A 113 -44.69 -9.59 2.56
CA LYS A 113 -45.46 -8.41 2.12
C LYS A 113 -46.82 -8.29 2.81
N GLU A 114 -47.45 -9.42 3.14
CA GLU A 114 -48.73 -9.44 3.85
C GLU A 114 -48.57 -8.98 5.31
N TYR A 115 -47.51 -9.42 6.00
CA TYR A 115 -47.20 -8.95 7.36
C TYR A 115 -46.79 -7.47 7.40
N GLU A 116 -46.01 -6.99 6.43
CA GLU A 116 -45.64 -5.57 6.33
C GLU A 116 -46.88 -4.67 6.21
N LYS A 117 -47.85 -5.08 5.40
CA LYS A 117 -49.13 -4.38 5.24
C LYS A 117 -49.95 -4.37 6.54
N GLN A 118 -49.96 -5.48 7.29
CA GLN A 118 -50.65 -5.57 8.58
C GLN A 118 -50.02 -4.67 9.65
N TYR A 119 -48.69 -4.56 9.70
CA TYR A 119 -47.99 -3.67 10.64
C TYR A 119 -48.16 -2.19 10.30
N GLN A 120 -48.11 -1.81 9.02
CA GLN A 120 -48.37 -0.44 8.58
C GLN A 120 -49.79 0.03 8.96
N ASN A 121 -50.79 -0.84 8.79
CA ASN A 121 -52.16 -0.56 9.21
C ASN A 121 -52.28 -0.38 10.74
N LYS A 122 -51.52 -1.15 11.52
CA LYS A 122 -51.48 -1.05 13.00
C LYS A 122 -50.84 0.26 13.46
N ILE A 123 -49.79 0.72 12.80
CA ILE A 123 -49.11 2.00 13.07
C ILE A 123 -50.04 3.18 12.78
N VAL A 124 -50.75 3.17 11.65
CA VAL A 124 -51.72 4.24 11.30
C VAL A 124 -52.88 4.29 12.31
N ALA A 125 -53.36 3.13 12.76
CA ALA A 125 -54.39 3.05 13.80
C ALA A 125 -53.93 3.62 15.15
N LEU A 126 -52.68 3.34 15.56
CA LEU A 126 -52.07 3.87 16.79
C LEU A 126 -51.82 5.38 16.69
N GLN A 127 -51.42 5.90 15.53
CA GLN A 127 -51.27 7.33 15.27
C GLN A 127 -52.60 8.11 15.35
N LEU A 128 -53.69 7.52 14.84
CA LEU A 128 -55.03 8.07 14.96
C LEU A 128 -55.52 8.08 16.43
N GLN A 129 -55.27 7.00 17.18
CA GLN A 129 -55.59 6.93 18.61
C GLN A 129 -54.84 7.97 19.44
N TRP A 130 -53.57 8.24 19.12
CA TRP A 130 -52.75 9.26 19.79
C TRP A 130 -53.16 10.70 19.46
N LYS A 131 -53.58 10.97 18.22
CA LYS A 131 -54.13 12.28 17.82
C LYS A 131 -55.38 12.67 18.59
N MET A 132 -56.23 11.71 18.96
CA MET A 132 -57.49 11.97 19.69
C MET A 132 -57.30 12.15 21.20
N SER A 133 -56.20 11.67 21.78
CA SER A 133 -56.01 11.60 23.24
C SER A 133 -55.11 12.70 23.83
N SER A 134 -54.64 13.65 23.03
CA SER A 134 -53.71 14.71 23.46
C SER A 134 -53.94 16.05 22.76
N MET A 135 -55.14 16.61 22.97
CA MET A 135 -55.51 17.98 22.57
C MET A 135 -55.40 18.92 23.78
N ILE A 136 -54.63 20.01 23.66
CA ILE A 136 -54.64 21.13 24.61
C ILE A 136 -54.78 22.41 23.77
N ASP A 137 -55.79 23.23 24.07
CA ASP A 137 -56.11 24.48 23.36
C ASP A 137 -56.17 24.36 21.82
N GLY A 138 -56.90 23.34 21.34
CA GLY A 138 -57.24 23.19 19.91
C GLY A 138 -56.07 22.89 18.98
N THR A 139 -54.86 22.65 19.49
CA THR A 139 -53.69 22.24 18.70
C THR A 139 -53.10 20.95 19.26
N SER A 140 -52.74 20.02 18.37
CA SER A 140 -52.10 18.77 18.78
C SER A 140 -50.71 19.06 19.37
N VAL A 141 -50.45 18.52 20.56
CA VAL A 141 -49.11 18.58 21.19
C VAL A 141 -48.04 17.97 20.27
N PHE A 142 -48.43 17.01 19.43
CA PHE A 142 -47.54 16.35 18.46
C PHE A 142 -47.09 17.29 17.32
N ASP A 143 -47.97 18.16 16.83
CA ASP A 143 -47.64 19.11 15.75
C ASP A 143 -46.67 20.18 16.24
N ARG A 144 -46.85 20.68 17.48
CA ARG A 144 -45.93 21.63 18.11
C ARG A 144 -44.56 21.03 18.39
N ILE A 145 -44.50 19.75 18.79
CA ILE A 145 -43.23 19.03 18.98
C ILE A 145 -42.50 18.85 17.65
N THR A 146 -43.22 18.52 16.57
CA THR A 146 -42.65 18.31 15.22
C THR A 146 -42.11 19.60 14.61
N GLU A 147 -42.79 20.72 14.83
CA GLU A 147 -42.35 22.04 14.39
C GLU A 147 -41.10 22.52 15.15
N CYS A 148 -41.10 22.35 16.48
CA CYS A 148 -39.95 22.68 17.33
C CYS A 148 -38.74 21.79 17.02
N THR A 149 -38.93 20.48 16.83
CA THR A 149 -37.85 19.58 16.42
C THR A 149 -37.35 19.88 15.00
N SER A 150 -38.21 20.25 14.05
CA SER A 150 -37.77 20.63 12.70
C SER A 150 -36.94 21.92 12.70
N TYR A 151 -37.34 22.92 13.48
CA TYR A 151 -36.59 24.17 13.65
C TYR A 151 -35.22 23.94 14.30
N GLN A 152 -35.19 23.20 15.42
CA GLN A 152 -33.96 22.80 16.10
C GLN A 152 -33.06 21.94 15.21
N THR A 153 -33.64 21.02 14.43
CA THR A 153 -32.89 20.16 13.49
C THR A 153 -32.30 20.97 12.35
N ASN A 154 -32.96 22.04 11.88
CA ASN A 154 -32.42 22.90 10.84
C ASN A 154 -31.31 23.83 11.35
N LEU A 155 -31.42 24.36 12.58
CA LEU A 155 -30.32 25.06 13.25
C LEU A 155 -29.12 24.13 13.48
N LEU A 156 -29.38 22.90 13.94
CA LEU A 156 -28.36 21.87 14.11
C LEU A 156 -27.77 21.47 12.76
N LYS A 157 -28.55 21.35 11.68
CA LYS A 157 -28.03 21.11 10.32
C LYS A 157 -27.13 22.25 9.84
N GLN A 158 -27.46 23.51 10.14
CA GLN A 158 -26.61 24.65 9.78
C GLN A 158 -25.32 24.68 10.60
N ASP A 159 -25.40 24.37 11.90
CA ASP A 159 -24.21 24.23 12.76
C ASP A 159 -23.36 23.02 12.37
N ILE A 160 -23.99 21.90 12.02
CA ILE A 160 -23.35 20.71 11.44
C ILE A 160 -22.72 21.08 10.09
N VAL A 161 -23.35 21.85 9.21
CA VAL A 161 -22.72 22.25 7.93
C VAL A 161 -21.50 23.16 8.17
N LYS A 162 -21.57 24.07 9.15
CA LYS A 162 -20.41 24.89 9.58
C LYS A 162 -19.31 24.04 10.21
N LYS A 163 -19.67 23.15 11.13
CA LYS A 163 -18.75 22.22 11.80
C LYS A 163 -18.23 21.13 10.86
N VAL A 164 -18.97 20.73 9.82
CA VAL A 164 -18.56 19.80 8.75
C VAL A 164 -17.68 20.52 7.74
N SER A 165 -17.85 21.82 7.52
CA SER A 165 -16.88 22.62 6.76
C SER A 165 -15.59 22.84 7.54
N SER A 166 -15.68 23.10 8.85
CA SER A 166 -14.54 23.14 9.77
C SER A 166 -13.85 21.77 9.85
N PHE A 167 -14.63 20.71 10.05
CA PHE A 167 -14.16 19.31 10.08
C PHE A 167 -13.64 18.86 8.73
N ARG A 168 -14.18 19.27 7.58
CA ARG A 168 -13.56 19.05 6.25
C ARG A 168 -12.23 19.77 6.16
N SER A 169 -12.12 20.98 6.71
CA SER A 169 -10.84 21.68 6.82
C SER A 169 -9.88 20.88 7.70
N THR A 170 -10.36 20.29 8.81
CA THR A 170 -9.59 19.38 9.69
C THR A 170 -9.34 17.99 9.08
N LEU A 171 -10.19 17.48 8.17
CA LEU A 171 -10.05 16.17 7.53
C LEU A 171 -9.13 16.26 6.32
N ILE A 172 -9.08 17.42 5.68
CA ILE A 172 -8.00 17.81 4.78
C ILE A 172 -6.69 17.90 5.59
N GLN A 173 -6.70 18.46 6.80
CA GLN A 173 -5.55 18.39 7.72
C GLN A 173 -5.20 16.96 8.19
N LEU A 174 -6.16 16.05 8.36
CA LEU A 174 -5.92 14.67 8.84
C LEU A 174 -5.62 13.67 7.70
N ARG A 175 -6.06 13.90 6.47
CA ARG A 175 -5.66 13.13 5.27
C ARG A 175 -4.24 13.46 4.82
N GLN A 176 -3.71 14.60 5.25
CA GLN A 176 -2.27 14.85 5.26
C GLN A 176 -1.54 13.95 6.27
N HIS A 177 -2.22 13.16 7.12
CA HIS A 177 -1.59 12.47 8.25
C HIS A 177 -1.74 10.92 8.30
N SER A 178 -2.48 10.24 7.41
CA SER A 178 -2.69 8.78 7.56
C SER A 178 -2.43 7.94 6.30
N SER A 179 -1.17 7.96 5.90
CA SER A 179 -0.51 6.87 5.16
C SER A 179 -0.51 5.56 5.95
N SER A 180 -1.53 4.70 5.79
CA SER A 180 -1.46 3.29 6.18
C SER A 180 -2.68 2.52 5.63
N THR A 181 -2.43 1.41 4.93
CA THR A 181 -3.40 0.36 4.52
C THR A 181 -4.30 0.60 3.29
N ARG A 182 -3.70 0.65 2.09
CA ARG A 182 -4.12 -0.16 0.92
C ARG A 182 -2.93 -0.19 -0.05
N LYS A 183 -2.37 -1.37 -0.30
CA LYS A 183 -1.14 -1.54 -1.13
C LYS A 183 -1.40 -1.42 -2.64
N ASP A 184 -2.66 -1.42 -3.07
CA ASP A 184 -3.03 -1.53 -4.49
C ASP A 184 -3.63 -0.25 -5.08
N ILE A 185 -3.66 0.85 -4.32
CA ILE A 185 -4.10 2.17 -4.80
C ILE A 185 -2.89 3.09 -4.79
N ILE A 186 -2.55 3.62 -5.95
CA ILE A 186 -1.49 4.61 -6.11
C ILE A 186 -2.11 5.99 -5.92
N ASP A 187 -1.96 6.57 -4.72
CA ASP A 187 -2.56 7.87 -4.37
C ASP A 187 -1.59 9.04 -4.64
N VAL A 188 -2.06 10.27 -4.80
CA VAL A 188 -1.20 11.46 -4.89
C VAL A 188 -1.09 12.09 -3.51
N SER A 189 0.13 12.13 -2.96
CA SER A 189 0.44 12.78 -1.70
C SER A 189 -0.04 14.24 -1.70
N PRO A 190 -0.88 14.62 -0.72
CA PRO A 190 -1.49 15.95 -0.66
C PRO A 190 -0.54 17.05 -0.15
N GLU A 191 0.72 16.76 0.20
CA GLU A 191 1.63 17.74 0.81
C GLU A 191 2.27 18.71 -0.20
N SER A 192 1.97 18.55 -1.48
CA SER A 192 2.44 19.45 -2.53
C SER A 192 1.70 20.79 -2.66
N PHE A 193 0.72 21.08 -1.79
CA PHE A 193 -0.04 22.34 -1.88
C PHE A 193 0.69 23.57 -1.34
N LEU A 194 1.86 23.44 -0.71
CA LEU A 194 2.59 24.60 -0.20
C LEU A 194 3.11 25.53 -1.31
N ASP A 195 3.27 25.04 -2.55
CA ASP A 195 3.85 25.83 -3.66
C ASP A 195 2.91 26.06 -4.87
N LEU A 196 1.70 25.51 -4.86
CA LEU A 196 0.71 25.78 -5.91
C LEU A 196 -0.26 26.85 -5.44
N LEU A 197 0.13 28.12 -5.59
CA LEU A 197 -0.75 29.29 -5.36
C LEU A 197 -2.08 29.21 -6.14
N ALA A 198 -2.19 28.34 -7.15
CA ALA A 198 -3.43 27.88 -7.73
C ALA A 198 -3.30 26.43 -8.21
N ASN A 199 -4.19 25.53 -7.77
CA ASN A 199 -4.28 24.18 -8.33
C ASN A 199 -4.64 24.28 -9.83
N PRO A 200 -3.76 23.88 -10.77
CA PRO A 200 -4.05 24.02 -12.19
C PRO A 200 -5.01 22.95 -12.71
N PHE A 201 -5.30 21.92 -11.92
CA PHE A 201 -6.12 20.78 -12.31
C PHE A 201 -7.60 21.01 -11.98
N ILE A 202 -8.48 20.67 -12.91
CA ILE A 202 -9.94 20.66 -12.65
C ILE A 202 -10.30 19.39 -11.84
N PRO A 203 -11.48 19.34 -11.18
CA PRO A 203 -11.85 18.21 -10.32
C PRO A 203 -11.72 16.83 -10.99
N ARG A 204 -12.06 16.71 -12.28
CA ARG A 204 -11.93 15.45 -13.04
C ARG A 204 -10.48 14.99 -13.18
N GLU A 205 -9.58 15.91 -13.53
CA GLU A 205 -8.15 15.62 -13.67
C GLU A 205 -7.52 15.31 -12.31
N TRP A 206 -7.97 16.01 -11.26
CA TRP A 206 -7.53 15.76 -9.89
C TRP A 206 -7.93 14.37 -9.40
N ASN A 207 -9.19 13.97 -9.62
CA ASN A 207 -9.65 12.62 -9.29
C ASN A 207 -8.86 11.56 -10.06
N HIS A 208 -8.55 11.80 -11.34
CA HIS A 208 -7.72 10.89 -12.14
C HIS A 208 -6.29 10.77 -11.59
N LEU A 209 -5.72 11.86 -11.07
CA LEU A 209 -4.41 11.87 -10.42
C LEU A 209 -4.44 11.07 -9.10
N SER A 210 -5.42 11.32 -8.22
CA SER A 210 -5.50 10.70 -6.89
C SER A 210 -5.98 9.25 -6.88
N LEU A 211 -6.97 8.91 -7.71
CA LEU A 211 -7.62 7.59 -7.68
C LEU A 211 -7.17 6.70 -8.85
N GLY A 212 -6.36 7.24 -9.76
CA GLY A 212 -6.10 6.62 -11.05
C GLY A 212 -7.28 6.74 -12.02
N PRO A 213 -7.16 6.12 -13.21
CA PRO A 213 -8.23 6.14 -14.20
C PRO A 213 -9.48 5.43 -13.66
N SER A 214 -10.65 6.06 -13.79
CA SER A 214 -11.94 5.45 -13.41
C SER A 214 -12.37 4.32 -14.35
N TYR A 215 -11.72 4.27 -15.51
CA TYR A 215 -11.86 3.24 -16.52
C TYR A 215 -10.49 2.83 -17.03
N ILE A 216 -10.12 1.58 -16.77
CA ILE A 216 -8.95 0.97 -17.40
C ILE A 216 -9.36 0.67 -18.83
N ARG A 217 -8.66 1.27 -19.79
CA ARG A 217 -8.88 0.97 -21.21
C ARG A 217 -8.72 -0.52 -21.42
N LEU A 218 -9.84 -1.22 -21.61
CA LEU A 218 -9.84 -2.55 -22.18
C LEU A 218 -9.13 -2.39 -23.51
N ASN A 219 -7.98 -3.05 -23.65
CA ASN A 219 -7.16 -2.99 -24.84
C ASN A 219 -6.46 -1.63 -25.06
N GLN A 220 -5.33 -1.40 -24.36
CA GLN A 220 -4.43 -0.25 -24.60
C GLN A 220 -3.95 -0.16 -26.07
N SER A 221 -4.08 -1.26 -26.82
CA SER A 221 -3.60 -1.44 -28.18
C SER A 221 -4.33 -0.60 -29.22
N VAL A 222 -5.62 -0.29 -29.04
CA VAL A 222 -6.47 0.45 -30.02
C VAL A 222 -5.89 1.83 -30.37
N ILE A 223 -5.00 2.37 -29.54
CA ILE A 223 -4.37 3.68 -29.72
C ILE A 223 -3.03 3.58 -30.47
N TYR A 224 -2.44 2.39 -30.54
CA TYR A 224 -1.19 2.13 -31.23
C TYR A 224 -1.45 1.64 -32.66
N PRO A 225 -0.59 1.98 -33.64
CA PRO A 225 -0.68 1.40 -34.98
C PRO A 225 -0.65 -0.13 -34.93
N ARG A 226 -1.43 -0.80 -35.79
CA ARG A 226 -1.56 -2.27 -35.85
C ARG A 226 -0.22 -3.01 -35.74
N HIS A 227 0.78 -2.55 -36.50
CA HIS A 227 2.14 -3.12 -36.47
C HIS A 227 2.80 -3.13 -35.08
N GLN A 228 2.58 -2.10 -34.25
CA GLN A 228 3.10 -2.09 -32.87
C GLN A 228 2.36 -3.09 -31.97
N GLN A 229 1.06 -3.28 -32.22
CA GLN A 229 0.25 -4.26 -31.50
C GLN A 229 0.72 -5.68 -31.83
N GLU A 230 0.98 -5.98 -33.10
CA GLU A 230 1.52 -7.26 -33.56
C GLU A 230 2.87 -7.58 -32.91
N ILE A 231 3.76 -6.58 -32.72
CA ILE A 231 5.02 -6.76 -31.97
C ILE A 231 4.76 -7.12 -30.50
N VAL A 232 3.79 -6.48 -29.85
CA VAL A 232 3.43 -6.76 -28.45
C VAL A 232 2.83 -8.15 -28.30
N ILE A 233 1.91 -8.52 -29.20
CA ILE A 233 1.30 -9.85 -29.27
C ILE A 233 2.39 -10.90 -29.44
N GLY A 234 3.31 -10.72 -30.39
CA GLY A 234 4.42 -11.65 -30.61
C GLY A 234 5.29 -11.86 -29.36
N LYS A 235 5.65 -10.78 -28.65
CA LYS A 235 6.44 -10.88 -27.40
C LYS A 235 5.67 -11.55 -26.26
N GLN A 236 4.36 -11.28 -26.13
CA GLN A 236 3.53 -11.90 -25.09
C GLN A 236 3.30 -13.38 -25.38
N HIS A 237 3.01 -13.70 -26.64
CA HIS A 237 2.87 -15.05 -27.16
C HIS A 237 4.12 -15.86 -26.87
N GLU A 238 5.30 -15.41 -27.33
CA GLU A 238 6.57 -16.11 -27.11
C GLU A 238 6.81 -16.41 -25.63
N LYS A 239 6.58 -15.42 -24.76
CA LYS A 239 6.78 -15.56 -23.32
C LYS A 239 5.83 -16.58 -22.66
N ILE A 240 4.57 -16.61 -23.06
CA ILE A 240 3.57 -17.53 -22.53
C ILE A 240 3.81 -18.93 -23.08
N TYR A 241 3.98 -19.02 -24.40
CA TYR A 241 4.27 -20.23 -25.13
C TYR A 241 5.50 -20.95 -24.55
N GLU A 242 6.62 -20.27 -24.38
CA GLU A 242 7.84 -20.88 -23.85
C GLU A 242 7.70 -21.34 -22.41
N LYS A 243 6.98 -20.60 -21.55
CA LYS A 243 6.74 -21.02 -20.17
C LYS A 243 5.89 -22.29 -20.11
N VAL A 244 4.81 -22.36 -20.88
CA VAL A 244 3.92 -23.52 -20.90
C VAL A 244 4.63 -24.71 -21.54
N LYS A 245 5.33 -24.51 -22.65
CA LYS A 245 6.15 -25.54 -23.31
C LYS A 245 7.18 -26.13 -22.35
N GLN A 246 7.96 -25.29 -21.66
CA GLN A 246 8.97 -25.77 -20.70
C GLN A 246 8.34 -26.52 -19.52
N HIS A 247 7.18 -26.06 -19.03
CA HIS A 247 6.46 -26.75 -17.96
C HIS A 247 5.98 -28.14 -18.40
N LEU A 248 5.37 -28.23 -19.58
CA LEU A 248 4.85 -29.48 -20.14
C LEU A 248 5.97 -30.49 -20.46
N ILE A 249 7.10 -30.03 -21.00
CA ILE A 249 8.28 -30.88 -21.22
C ILE A 249 8.81 -31.41 -19.88
N LYS A 250 8.94 -30.54 -18.87
CA LYS A 250 9.60 -30.87 -17.61
C LYS A 250 8.76 -31.76 -16.69
N TYR A 251 7.46 -31.53 -16.61
CA TYR A 251 6.59 -32.18 -15.63
C TYR A 251 5.64 -33.21 -16.23
N HIS A 252 5.37 -33.12 -17.53
CA HIS A 252 4.45 -34.01 -18.24
C HIS A 252 5.12 -34.78 -19.39
N PHE A 253 6.44 -34.64 -19.57
CA PHE A 253 7.27 -35.40 -20.51
C PHE A 253 6.75 -35.38 -21.96
N ILE A 254 6.10 -34.29 -22.37
CA ILE A 254 5.61 -34.14 -23.76
C ILE A 254 6.81 -33.97 -24.71
N PRO A 255 6.90 -34.74 -25.81
CA PRO A 255 7.97 -34.61 -26.82
C PRO A 255 8.02 -33.22 -27.44
N LEU A 256 9.23 -32.72 -27.73
CA LEU A 256 9.45 -31.34 -28.18
C LEU A 256 8.77 -31.04 -29.53
N GLU A 257 8.60 -32.07 -30.36
CA GLU A 257 7.99 -32.04 -31.69
C GLU A 257 6.48 -32.34 -31.67
N ALA A 258 5.87 -32.48 -30.49
CA ALA A 258 4.45 -32.81 -30.38
C ALA A 258 3.58 -31.72 -31.03
N THR A 259 2.63 -32.15 -31.86
CA THR A 259 1.71 -31.27 -32.61
C THR A 259 0.88 -30.38 -31.68
N VAL A 260 0.65 -30.80 -30.44
CA VAL A 260 -0.03 -30.02 -29.39
C VAL A 260 0.61 -28.64 -29.16
N PHE A 261 1.94 -28.51 -29.29
CA PHE A 261 2.59 -27.21 -29.13
C PHE A 261 2.27 -26.27 -30.28
N LYS A 262 2.15 -26.78 -31.51
CA LYS A 262 1.75 -25.97 -32.66
C LYS A 262 0.29 -25.53 -32.53
N THR A 263 -0.59 -26.44 -32.12
CA THR A 263 -2.01 -26.14 -31.87
C THR A 263 -2.15 -25.07 -30.77
N TYR A 264 -1.51 -25.27 -29.61
CA TYR A 264 -1.53 -24.30 -28.52
C TYR A 264 -0.98 -22.94 -28.94
N SER A 265 0.14 -22.92 -29.69
CA SER A 265 0.69 -21.68 -30.21
C SER A 265 -0.31 -20.90 -31.07
N ASN A 266 -1.02 -21.59 -31.96
CA ASN A 266 -2.02 -20.98 -32.83
C ASN A 266 -3.25 -20.50 -32.04
N GLU A 267 -3.76 -21.30 -31.11
CA GLU A 267 -4.91 -20.92 -30.27
C GLU A 267 -4.62 -19.67 -29.42
N VAL A 268 -3.40 -19.55 -28.89
CA VAL A 268 -2.99 -18.35 -28.14
C VAL A 268 -2.89 -17.13 -29.06
N LEU A 269 -2.37 -17.28 -30.29
CA LEU A 269 -2.35 -16.19 -31.27
C LEU A 269 -3.77 -15.77 -31.66
N ASP A 270 -4.64 -16.72 -31.97
CA ASP A 270 -6.04 -16.45 -32.32
C ASP A 270 -6.77 -15.74 -31.17
N TYR A 271 -6.55 -16.16 -29.92
CA TYR A 271 -7.10 -15.48 -28.75
C TYR A 271 -6.57 -14.05 -28.61
N PHE A 272 -5.28 -13.83 -28.83
CA PHE A 272 -4.72 -12.48 -28.82
C PHE A 272 -5.26 -11.62 -29.96
N ASP A 273 -5.32 -12.14 -31.17
CA ASP A 273 -5.86 -11.40 -32.31
C ASP A 273 -7.32 -11.02 -32.06
N GLN A 274 -8.14 -11.94 -31.54
CA GLN A 274 -9.51 -11.62 -31.13
C GLN A 274 -9.55 -10.58 -30.02
N SER A 275 -8.71 -10.70 -28.98
CA SER A 275 -8.71 -9.77 -27.85
C SER A 275 -8.20 -8.38 -28.21
N TYR A 276 -7.20 -8.28 -29.10
CA TYR A 276 -6.55 -7.04 -29.49
C TYR A 276 -7.27 -6.33 -30.64
N PHE A 277 -7.94 -7.07 -31.54
CA PHE A 277 -8.56 -6.48 -32.73
C PHE A 277 -10.09 -6.47 -32.69
N SER A 278 -10.73 -7.03 -31.66
CA SER A 278 -12.18 -6.88 -31.47
C SER A 278 -12.54 -5.41 -31.19
N PRO A 279 -13.51 -4.83 -31.94
CA PRO A 279 -13.98 -3.48 -31.67
C PRO A 279 -14.60 -3.37 -30.28
N LEU A 280 -14.18 -2.36 -29.52
CA LEU A 280 -14.79 -2.05 -28.22
C LEU A 280 -16.25 -1.58 -28.41
N PRO A 281 -17.16 -1.84 -27.46
CA PRO A 281 -18.49 -1.22 -27.46
C PRO A 281 -18.40 0.31 -27.55
N PHE A 282 -19.36 0.96 -28.23
CA PHE A 282 -19.33 2.42 -28.41
C PHE A 282 -19.19 3.20 -27.09
N LYS A 283 -19.90 2.76 -26.04
CA LYS A 283 -19.81 3.35 -24.69
C LYS A 283 -18.38 3.31 -24.13
N ASP A 284 -17.71 2.19 -24.30
CA ASP A 284 -16.34 1.96 -23.85
C ASP A 284 -15.33 2.77 -24.66
N GLN A 285 -15.55 2.91 -25.98
CA GLN A 285 -14.74 3.79 -26.83
C GLN A 285 -14.82 5.25 -26.39
N VAL A 286 -16.03 5.73 -26.07
CA VAL A 286 -16.25 7.10 -25.56
C VAL A 286 -15.53 7.26 -24.22
N GLN A 287 -15.72 6.35 -23.28
CA GLN A 287 -15.07 6.41 -21.96
C GLN A 287 -13.53 6.36 -22.07
N ALA A 288 -12.99 5.46 -22.90
CA ALA A 288 -11.56 5.37 -23.18
C ALA A 288 -11.00 6.69 -23.78
N SER A 289 -11.74 7.29 -24.71
CA SER A 289 -11.38 8.57 -25.35
C SER A 289 -11.37 9.71 -24.34
N GLU A 290 -12.36 9.78 -23.46
CA GLU A 290 -12.39 10.82 -22.42
C GLU A 290 -11.27 10.68 -21.39
N GLU A 291 -10.94 9.45 -20.98
CA GLU A 291 -9.77 9.18 -20.12
C GLU A 291 -8.47 9.57 -20.82
N ALA A 292 -8.38 9.38 -22.15
CA ALA A 292 -7.23 9.81 -22.95
C ALA A 292 -7.09 11.34 -22.99
N LYS A 293 -8.21 12.03 -23.22
CA LYS A 293 -8.26 13.49 -23.18
C LYS A 293 -7.86 14.02 -21.80
N THR A 294 -8.32 13.37 -20.74
CA THR A 294 -8.00 13.74 -19.34
C THR A 294 -6.50 13.56 -19.07
N ALA A 295 -5.94 12.40 -19.39
CA ALA A 295 -4.50 12.14 -19.23
C ALA A 295 -3.63 13.11 -20.06
N ALA A 296 -4.02 13.39 -21.31
CA ALA A 296 -3.34 14.35 -22.16
C ALA A 296 -3.44 15.79 -21.62
N ALA A 297 -4.57 16.18 -21.04
CA ALA A 297 -4.74 17.47 -20.39
C ALA A 297 -3.83 17.61 -19.15
N ILE A 298 -3.78 16.58 -18.31
CA ILE A 298 -2.86 16.49 -17.16
C ILE A 298 -1.41 16.68 -17.62
N GLN A 299 -0.97 15.91 -18.62
CA GLN A 299 0.41 16.00 -19.15
C GLN A 299 0.72 17.41 -19.69
N ARG A 300 -0.21 18.03 -20.41
CA ARG A 300 -0.06 19.41 -20.91
C ARG A 300 0.07 20.40 -19.75
N LYS A 301 -0.73 20.26 -18.69
CA LYS A 301 -0.66 21.12 -17.51
C LYS A 301 0.63 20.94 -16.72
N ILE A 302 1.08 19.70 -16.51
CA ILE A 302 2.38 19.41 -15.88
C ILE A 302 3.50 20.16 -16.61
N LYS A 303 3.53 20.11 -17.95
CA LYS A 303 4.51 20.86 -18.76
C LYS A 303 4.32 22.38 -18.65
N LYS A 304 3.09 22.87 -18.85
CA LYS A 304 2.76 24.32 -18.86
C LYS A 304 3.12 25.00 -17.54
N PHE A 305 2.86 24.33 -16.42
CA PHE A 305 3.09 24.86 -15.08
C PHE A 305 4.44 24.43 -14.48
N ASN A 306 5.33 23.82 -15.29
CA ASN A 306 6.65 23.33 -14.86
C ASN A 306 6.58 22.48 -13.57
N LEU A 307 5.70 21.49 -13.57
CA LEU A 307 5.49 20.57 -12.45
C LEU A 307 6.29 19.28 -12.63
N ILE A 308 6.61 18.63 -11.52
CA ILE A 308 7.28 17.34 -11.48
C ILE A 308 6.38 16.31 -10.79
N LEU A 309 6.24 15.14 -11.43
CA LEU A 309 5.55 13.97 -10.86
C LEU A 309 6.60 12.91 -10.47
N ARG A 310 6.61 12.49 -9.20
CA ARG A 310 7.58 11.51 -8.65
C ARG A 310 6.91 10.50 -7.74
N LEU A 311 7.48 9.31 -7.62
CA LEU A 311 7.08 8.37 -6.56
C LEU A 311 7.64 8.84 -5.22
N THR A 312 6.85 8.73 -4.16
CA THR A 312 7.30 9.07 -2.80
C THR A 312 8.27 8.01 -2.26
N ASP A 313 9.15 8.41 -1.34
CA ASP A 313 10.14 7.51 -0.71
C ASP A 313 9.47 6.39 0.11
N LYS A 314 8.41 6.76 0.84
CA LYS A 314 7.59 5.84 1.62
C LYS A 314 6.14 6.00 1.20
N GLY A 315 5.45 4.87 1.07
CA GLY A 315 4.11 4.82 0.49
C GLY A 315 4.15 4.59 -1.01
N HIS A 316 3.09 3.99 -1.54
CA HIS A 316 2.90 3.78 -2.97
C HIS A 316 2.21 5.00 -3.57
N ASN A 317 2.69 6.21 -3.24
CA ASN A 317 2.03 7.45 -3.62
C ASN A 317 2.88 8.24 -4.62
N PHE A 318 2.24 9.15 -5.35
CA PHE A 318 2.88 10.14 -6.21
C PHE A 318 2.97 11.50 -5.51
N TYR A 319 4.03 12.22 -5.76
CA TYR A 319 4.23 13.63 -5.41
C TYR A 319 4.10 14.46 -6.69
N ILE A 320 3.35 15.56 -6.62
CA ILE A 320 3.23 16.52 -7.72
C ILE A 320 3.58 17.93 -7.26
N GLY A 321 4.77 18.44 -7.56
CA GLY A 321 5.21 19.77 -7.08
C GLY A 321 5.83 20.64 -8.17
N SER A 322 6.22 21.87 -7.80
CA SER A 322 7.04 22.72 -8.67
C SER A 322 8.37 22.04 -8.97
N ALA A 323 8.72 21.92 -10.26
CA ALA A 323 10.01 21.37 -10.66
C ALA A 323 11.17 22.26 -10.19
N THR A 324 10.97 23.58 -10.15
CA THR A 324 11.98 24.54 -9.68
C THR A 324 12.29 24.35 -8.19
N GLU A 325 11.27 24.22 -7.35
CA GLU A 325 11.47 24.00 -5.90
C GLU A 325 12.05 22.62 -5.62
N PHE A 326 11.60 21.60 -6.36
CA PHE A 326 12.19 20.27 -6.27
C PHE A 326 13.68 20.30 -6.61
N GLU A 327 14.07 20.99 -7.69
CA GLU A 327 15.47 21.11 -8.09
C GLU A 327 16.29 21.87 -7.05
N LYS A 328 15.75 22.95 -6.44
CA LYS A 328 16.41 23.63 -5.32
C LYS A 328 16.73 22.66 -4.17
N LYS A 329 15.78 21.81 -3.79
CA LYS A 329 16.00 20.79 -2.74
C LYS A 329 17.09 19.80 -3.12
N VAL A 330 17.18 19.43 -4.39
CA VAL A 330 18.28 18.59 -4.90
C VAL A 330 19.61 19.32 -4.79
N GLN A 331 19.69 20.58 -5.22
CA GLN A 331 20.92 21.37 -5.12
C GLN A 331 21.37 21.56 -3.67
N THR A 332 20.44 21.84 -2.75
CA THR A 332 20.72 21.88 -1.32
C THR A 332 21.30 20.56 -0.82
N PHE A 333 20.73 19.41 -1.24
CA PHE A 333 21.27 18.09 -0.88
C PHE A 333 22.71 17.89 -1.37
N PHE A 334 23.03 18.31 -2.60
CA PHE A 334 24.39 18.24 -3.14
C PHE A 334 25.36 19.12 -2.32
N GLN A 335 24.95 20.34 -1.99
CA GLN A 335 25.74 21.30 -1.22
C GLN A 335 26.00 20.83 0.22
N GLU A 336 24.95 20.38 0.91
CA GLU A 336 25.04 19.93 2.31
C GLU A 336 25.88 18.66 2.47
N THR A 337 25.79 17.73 1.52
CA THR A 337 26.55 16.48 1.60
C THR A 337 27.97 16.62 1.10
N ASN A 338 28.21 17.50 0.12
CA ASN A 338 29.47 17.66 -0.59
C ASN A 338 30.07 16.28 -1.03
N ALA A 339 29.19 15.34 -1.35
CA ALA A 339 29.55 13.94 -1.58
C ALA A 339 29.83 13.62 -3.05
N PHE A 340 29.58 14.58 -3.94
CA PHE A 340 29.60 14.40 -5.38
C PHE A 340 30.51 15.43 -6.04
N MET A 341 31.32 14.96 -6.98
CA MET A 341 32.22 15.79 -7.78
C MET A 341 31.79 15.74 -9.23
N GLU A 342 31.58 16.89 -9.84
CA GLU A 342 31.26 16.99 -11.27
C GLU A 342 32.44 16.55 -12.15
N LEU A 343 32.14 15.81 -13.22
CA LEU A 343 33.10 15.39 -14.23
C LEU A 343 32.76 16.02 -15.58
N ARG A 344 33.80 16.42 -16.31
CA ARG A 344 33.68 17.03 -17.65
C ARG A 344 33.51 16.01 -18.76
N GLU A 345 34.06 14.81 -18.57
CA GLU A 345 34.11 13.75 -19.57
C GLU A 345 33.43 12.49 -19.05
N ASN A 346 32.93 11.67 -19.96
CA ASN A 346 32.31 10.40 -19.63
C ASN A 346 33.38 9.33 -19.38
N PRO A 347 33.56 8.83 -18.13
CA PRO A 347 34.61 7.88 -17.80
C PRO A 347 34.20 6.42 -17.96
N LEU A 348 33.07 6.12 -18.63
CA LEU A 348 32.50 4.76 -18.70
C LEU A 348 33.52 3.74 -19.20
N ASP A 349 34.18 4.01 -20.32
CA ASP A 349 35.17 3.09 -20.91
C ASP A 349 36.39 2.90 -20.01
N GLU A 350 36.83 3.96 -19.33
CA GLU A 350 37.93 3.90 -18.37
C GLU A 350 37.58 3.00 -17.18
N ILE A 351 36.39 3.18 -16.60
CA ILE A 351 35.91 2.39 -15.47
C ILE A 351 35.73 0.93 -15.89
N LEU A 352 35.13 0.69 -17.05
CA LEU A 352 34.94 -0.67 -17.59
C LEU A 352 36.29 -1.37 -17.79
N LYS A 353 37.27 -0.66 -18.36
CA LYS A 353 38.64 -1.16 -18.51
C LYS A 353 39.27 -1.50 -17.16
N LYS A 354 39.15 -0.63 -16.14
CA LYS A 354 39.65 -0.89 -14.78
C LYS A 354 39.03 -2.14 -14.16
N VAL A 355 37.70 -2.29 -14.26
CA VAL A 355 36.97 -3.47 -13.77
C VAL A 355 37.48 -4.76 -14.41
N ILE A 356 37.54 -4.78 -15.75
CA ILE A 356 37.94 -5.96 -16.51
C ILE A 356 39.40 -6.31 -16.22
N GLN A 357 40.28 -5.31 -16.21
CA GLN A 357 41.71 -5.51 -15.92
C GLN A 357 41.91 -6.11 -14.52
N LEU A 358 41.22 -5.59 -13.50
CA LEU A 358 41.31 -6.15 -12.15
C LEU A 358 40.83 -7.61 -12.13
N LEU A 359 39.68 -7.91 -12.70
CA LEU A 359 39.14 -9.28 -12.71
C LEU A 359 40.06 -10.26 -13.46
N ASN A 360 40.61 -9.85 -14.61
CA ASN A 360 41.57 -10.65 -15.38
C ASN A 360 42.83 -10.95 -14.57
N GLN A 361 43.40 -9.93 -13.90
CA GLN A 361 44.59 -10.08 -13.06
C GLN A 361 44.33 -11.02 -11.88
N LEU A 362 43.19 -10.88 -11.20
CA LEU A 362 42.82 -11.73 -10.06
C LEU A 362 42.63 -13.18 -10.49
N TYR A 363 42.03 -13.41 -11.66
CA TYR A 363 41.82 -14.75 -12.20
C TYR A 363 43.13 -15.41 -12.65
N ALA A 364 43.99 -14.68 -13.38
CA ALA A 364 45.30 -15.16 -13.81
C ALA A 364 46.19 -15.56 -12.62
N LYS A 365 46.13 -14.80 -11.51
CA LYS A 365 46.85 -15.10 -10.26
C LYS A 365 46.17 -16.19 -9.41
N LYS A 366 45.09 -16.80 -9.88
CA LYS A 366 44.29 -17.82 -9.16
C LYS A 366 43.80 -17.34 -7.79
N LEU A 367 43.56 -16.03 -7.63
CA LEU A 367 43.03 -15.43 -6.40
C LEU A 367 41.50 -15.49 -6.33
N ILE A 368 40.85 -15.70 -7.48
CA ILE A 368 39.42 -15.97 -7.62
C ILE A 368 39.21 -17.18 -8.54
N LEU A 369 38.09 -17.90 -8.33
CA LEU A 369 37.71 -19.07 -9.11
C LEU A 369 37.00 -18.68 -10.41
N SER A 370 36.97 -19.60 -11.39
CA SER A 370 36.35 -19.36 -12.70
C SER A 370 34.89 -18.91 -12.60
N TRP A 371 34.09 -19.53 -11.72
CA TRP A 371 32.70 -19.14 -11.52
C TRP A 371 32.55 -17.76 -10.89
N GLN A 372 33.49 -17.34 -10.02
CA GLN A 372 33.50 -16.02 -9.38
C GLN A 372 33.85 -14.94 -10.41
N TYR A 373 34.87 -15.21 -11.24
CA TYR A 373 35.24 -14.38 -12.38
C TYR A 373 34.07 -14.17 -13.33
N LYS A 374 33.43 -15.26 -13.80
CA LYS A 374 32.24 -15.20 -14.66
C LYS A 374 31.09 -14.43 -14.01
N LYS A 375 30.88 -14.59 -12.70
CA LYS A 375 29.80 -13.92 -11.98
C LYS A 375 30.01 -12.42 -11.81
N MET A 376 31.26 -11.98 -11.67
CA MET A 376 31.63 -10.57 -11.48
C MET A 376 31.88 -9.81 -12.79
N MET A 377 32.16 -10.51 -13.88
CA MET A 377 32.44 -9.88 -15.17
C MET A 377 31.23 -9.09 -15.69
N PRO A 378 31.38 -7.81 -16.06
CA PRO A 378 30.32 -7.05 -16.71
C PRO A 378 30.11 -7.43 -18.18
N ASP A 379 28.89 -7.23 -18.69
CA ASP A 379 28.57 -7.31 -20.12
C ASP A 379 28.88 -5.96 -20.78
N ARG A 380 29.96 -5.91 -21.57
CA ARG A 380 30.48 -4.67 -22.17
C ARG A 380 29.44 -3.94 -23.04
N ASN A 381 28.54 -4.69 -23.68
CA ASN A 381 27.57 -4.13 -24.63
C ASN A 381 26.32 -3.58 -23.93
N LYS A 382 26.20 -3.78 -22.62
CA LYS A 382 25.04 -3.36 -21.82
C LYS A 382 25.43 -2.42 -20.67
N CYS A 383 26.71 -2.10 -20.54
CA CYS A 383 27.17 -1.21 -19.49
C CYS A 383 26.86 0.25 -19.82
N GLU A 384 26.33 0.96 -18.85
CA GLU A 384 26.01 2.38 -18.92
C GLU A 384 26.39 3.04 -17.58
N LEU A 385 26.55 4.37 -17.57
CA LEU A 385 26.65 5.10 -16.31
C LEU A 385 25.34 4.95 -15.53
N SER A 386 25.45 4.85 -14.21
CA SER A 386 24.26 4.85 -13.35
C SER A 386 23.43 6.13 -13.54
N HIS A 387 22.14 6.08 -13.24
CA HIS A 387 21.29 7.27 -13.22
C HIS A 387 20.86 7.61 -11.81
N LEU A 388 21.16 8.83 -11.36
CA LEU A 388 20.68 9.34 -10.09
C LEU A 388 19.31 10.00 -10.30
N TYR A 389 18.37 9.69 -9.42
CA TYR A 389 17.10 10.40 -9.31
C TYR A 389 16.72 10.58 -7.85
N PHE A 390 15.70 11.39 -7.59
CA PHE A 390 15.30 11.74 -6.24
C PHE A 390 13.84 11.40 -5.98
N ASN A 391 13.59 10.78 -4.84
CA ASN A 391 12.24 10.53 -4.34
C ASN A 391 11.93 11.48 -3.17
N PRO A 392 10.80 12.20 -3.18
CA PRO A 392 10.40 13.06 -2.07
C PRO A 392 9.96 12.25 -0.85
N LYS A 393 10.44 12.66 0.33
CA LYS A 393 10.04 12.12 1.63
C LYS A 393 8.88 12.94 2.18
N THR A 394 7.70 12.72 1.62
CA THR A 394 6.45 13.42 1.96
C THR A 394 6.15 13.36 3.46
N HIS A 395 6.28 12.18 4.08
CA HIS A 395 6.19 11.96 5.53
C HIS A 395 7.19 12.73 6.45
N LYS A 396 7.98 13.68 5.93
CA LYS A 396 8.90 14.51 6.70
C LYS A 396 8.69 15.99 6.37
N ASP A 397 8.80 16.83 7.39
CA ASP A 397 8.68 18.29 7.26
C ASP A 397 9.62 18.84 6.18
N GLY A 398 9.10 19.77 5.36
CA GLY A 398 9.82 20.36 4.23
C GLY A 398 9.96 19.44 3.01
N VAL A 399 9.44 18.20 3.07
CA VAL A 399 9.47 17.20 1.99
C VAL A 399 10.88 17.05 1.40
N PRO A 400 11.88 16.65 2.22
CA PRO A 400 13.26 16.50 1.77
C PRO A 400 13.37 15.39 0.73
N VAL A 401 14.41 15.44 -0.09
CA VAL A 401 14.63 14.45 -1.15
C VAL A 401 15.48 13.28 -0.67
N ARG A 402 15.27 12.10 -1.25
CA ARG A 402 16.13 10.92 -1.11
C ARG A 402 16.82 10.62 -2.44
N PRO A 403 18.16 10.59 -2.51
CA PRO A 403 18.84 10.11 -3.71
C PRO A 403 18.63 8.59 -3.87
N ILE A 404 18.27 8.17 -5.07
CA ILE A 404 18.24 6.77 -5.49
C ILE A 404 19.06 6.67 -6.77
N GLU A 405 20.02 5.76 -6.77
CA GLU A 405 20.88 5.53 -7.92
C GLU A 405 20.51 4.21 -8.60
N ASN A 406 20.12 4.27 -9.87
CA ASN A 406 19.90 3.10 -10.68
C ASN A 406 21.25 2.53 -11.16
N THR A 407 21.72 1.49 -10.48
CA THR A 407 23.01 0.84 -10.74
C THR A 407 22.92 -0.41 -11.62
N ILE A 408 21.76 -0.71 -12.22
CA ILE A 408 21.52 -1.98 -12.92
C ILE A 408 22.52 -2.21 -14.06
N ALA A 409 22.83 -1.17 -14.83
CA ALA A 409 23.77 -1.22 -15.96
C ALA A 409 25.21 -0.81 -15.57
N ALA A 410 25.47 -0.48 -14.30
CA ALA A 410 26.77 0.05 -13.88
C ALA A 410 27.90 -1.01 -14.04
N PRO A 411 29.11 -0.62 -14.48
CA PRO A 411 30.23 -1.56 -14.63
C PRO A 411 30.61 -2.34 -13.36
N THR A 412 30.37 -1.76 -12.18
CA THR A 412 30.69 -2.35 -10.87
C THR A 412 29.54 -3.17 -10.26
N ARG A 413 28.37 -3.23 -10.92
CA ARG A 413 27.14 -3.86 -10.40
C ARG A 413 27.35 -5.31 -10.00
N ASN A 414 27.94 -6.10 -10.88
CA ASN A 414 28.14 -7.54 -10.66
C ASN A 414 29.11 -7.80 -9.49
N ILE A 415 30.12 -6.94 -9.32
CA ILE A 415 31.04 -7.01 -8.17
C ILE A 415 30.30 -6.64 -6.87
N SER A 416 29.50 -5.57 -6.87
CA SER A 416 28.66 -5.18 -5.73
C SER A 416 27.76 -6.34 -5.29
N ASP A 417 27.00 -6.92 -6.23
CA ASP A 417 26.09 -8.04 -5.93
C ASP A 417 26.82 -9.28 -5.43
N PHE A 418 28.02 -9.54 -5.95
CA PHE A 418 28.83 -10.66 -5.50
C PHE A 418 29.36 -10.45 -4.08
N LEU A 419 29.91 -9.27 -3.78
CA LEU A 419 30.41 -8.93 -2.45
C LEU A 419 29.31 -8.98 -1.39
N ASP A 420 28.15 -8.42 -1.69
CA ASP A 420 26.98 -8.48 -0.82
C ASP A 420 26.61 -9.93 -0.50
N LYS A 421 26.47 -10.79 -1.53
CA LYS A 421 26.09 -12.20 -1.36
C LYS A 421 27.04 -13.01 -0.48
N ILE A 422 28.33 -12.68 -0.46
CA ILE A 422 29.32 -13.44 0.32
C ILE A 422 29.58 -12.83 1.70
N ILE A 423 29.38 -11.52 1.90
CA ILE A 423 29.65 -10.81 3.16
C ILE A 423 28.38 -10.68 4.01
N ARG A 424 27.22 -10.42 3.40
CA ARG A 424 25.97 -10.20 4.13
C ARG A 424 25.59 -11.35 5.08
N PRO A 425 25.70 -12.64 4.69
CA PRO A 425 25.42 -13.74 5.61
C PRO A 425 26.36 -13.80 6.81
N ILE A 426 27.62 -13.34 6.65
CA ILE A 426 28.57 -13.24 7.76
C ILE A 426 28.12 -12.16 8.72
N PHE A 427 27.74 -10.98 8.21
CA PHE A 427 27.19 -9.90 9.02
C PHE A 427 25.94 -10.34 9.79
N ASP A 428 24.95 -10.90 9.10
CA ASP A 428 23.70 -11.32 9.72
C ASP A 428 23.92 -12.39 10.81
N ASN A 429 24.85 -13.33 10.59
CA ASN A 429 25.21 -14.33 11.60
C ASN A 429 25.90 -13.70 12.83
N LYS A 430 26.83 -12.77 12.63
CA LYS A 430 27.65 -12.20 13.71
C LYS A 430 26.97 -11.06 14.46
N CYS A 431 25.96 -10.43 13.88
CA CYS A 431 25.31 -9.25 14.43
C CYS A 431 23.80 -9.45 14.71
N SER A 432 23.31 -10.69 14.67
CA SER A 432 21.90 -11.05 14.88
C SER A 432 21.32 -10.55 16.20
N THR A 433 22.11 -10.52 17.27
CA THR A 433 21.66 -10.07 18.60
C THR A 433 21.36 -8.58 18.67
N THR A 434 21.96 -7.78 17.79
CA THR A 434 21.82 -6.32 17.76
C THR A 434 21.00 -5.82 16.57
N SER A 435 20.63 -6.72 15.65
CA SER A 435 19.93 -6.36 14.41
C SER A 435 18.44 -6.64 14.54
N ILE A 436 17.63 -5.63 14.24
CA ILE A 436 16.17 -5.74 14.12
C ILE A 436 15.85 -5.92 12.64
N ILE A 437 15.19 -7.03 12.31
CA ILE A 437 14.88 -7.37 10.91
C ILE A 437 13.60 -6.62 10.47
N ASP A 438 12.59 -6.66 11.34
CA ASP A 438 11.27 -6.08 11.13
C ASP A 438 10.55 -5.82 12.47
N GLY A 439 9.33 -5.28 12.39
CA GLY A 439 8.49 -4.99 13.56
C GLY A 439 8.16 -6.24 14.39
N THR A 440 7.98 -7.40 13.75
CA THR A 440 7.70 -8.66 14.44
C THR A 440 8.90 -9.12 15.26
N SER A 441 10.11 -9.00 14.71
CA SER A 441 11.36 -9.30 15.41
C SER A 441 11.59 -8.38 16.61
N LEU A 442 11.25 -7.09 16.47
CA LEU A 442 11.31 -6.13 17.57
C LEU A 442 10.34 -6.50 18.69
N ILE A 443 9.08 -6.77 18.37
CA ILE A 443 8.07 -7.16 19.37
C ILE A 443 8.50 -8.43 20.10
N LYS A 444 9.03 -9.42 19.38
CA LYS A 444 9.56 -10.66 19.97
C LYS A 444 10.70 -10.37 20.95
N ASN A 445 11.65 -9.53 20.56
CA ASN A 445 12.78 -9.16 21.41
C ASN A 445 12.34 -8.39 22.66
N LEU A 446 11.42 -7.43 22.52
CA LEU A 446 10.84 -6.69 23.65
C LEU A 446 10.00 -7.59 24.57
N THR A 447 9.28 -8.57 24.01
CA THR A 447 8.55 -9.57 24.81
C THR A 447 9.51 -10.40 25.66
N GLN A 448 10.64 -10.81 25.08
CA GLN A 448 11.68 -11.52 25.83
C GLN A 448 12.32 -10.64 26.91
N TYR A 449 12.56 -9.36 26.59
CA TYR A 449 13.03 -8.37 27.55
C TYR A 449 12.07 -8.20 28.74
N ALA A 450 10.76 -8.13 28.47
CA ALA A 450 9.72 -8.07 29.48
C ALA A 450 9.64 -9.36 30.33
N LYS A 451 9.74 -10.54 29.71
CA LYS A 451 9.75 -11.84 30.44
C LYS A 451 10.91 -11.97 31.42
N ARG A 452 12.01 -11.25 31.21
CA ARG A 452 13.16 -11.19 32.13
C ARG A 452 12.96 -10.20 33.29
N GLY A 453 11.81 -9.52 33.38
CA GLY A 453 11.53 -8.52 34.40
C GLY A 453 12.28 -7.20 34.21
N LEU A 454 12.84 -6.96 33.01
CA LEU A 454 13.68 -5.79 32.71
C LEU A 454 12.86 -4.62 32.15
N LEU A 455 11.67 -4.88 31.61
CA LEU A 455 10.72 -3.86 31.20
C LEU A 455 9.92 -3.39 32.42
N LYS A 456 10.30 -2.25 32.99
CA LYS A 456 9.70 -1.66 34.19
C LYS A 456 8.88 -0.41 33.82
N PRO A 457 7.96 0.05 34.68
CA PRO A 457 7.26 1.33 34.47
C PRO A 457 8.21 2.54 34.35
N THR A 458 9.44 2.42 34.88
CA THR A 458 10.49 3.44 34.79
C THR A 458 11.40 3.29 33.57
N THR A 459 11.19 2.30 32.71
CA THR A 459 12.00 2.08 31.52
C THR A 459 11.78 3.21 30.51
N LEU A 460 12.87 3.84 30.07
CA LEU A 460 12.84 4.89 29.05
C LEU A 460 13.07 4.31 27.66
N PHE A 461 12.27 4.77 26.70
CA PHE A 461 12.46 4.45 25.29
C PHE A 461 13.24 5.57 24.60
N CYS A 462 14.44 5.26 24.12
CA CYS A 462 15.30 6.20 23.40
C CYS A 462 15.45 5.75 21.95
N THR A 463 15.27 6.68 21.00
CA THR A 463 15.46 6.42 19.57
C THR A 463 16.46 7.41 18.97
N PHE A 464 17.26 6.94 18.02
CA PHE A 464 18.27 7.75 17.32
C PHE A 464 18.11 7.56 15.80
N ASP A 465 18.02 8.65 15.05
CA ASP A 465 17.98 8.62 13.58
C ASP A 465 19.34 9.06 13.00
N ILE A 466 19.95 8.21 12.18
CA ILE A 466 21.22 8.52 11.51
C ILE A 466 20.93 9.08 10.13
N ARG A 467 21.20 10.37 9.96
CA ARG A 467 20.95 11.08 8.71
C ARG A 467 21.93 10.64 7.61
N ASN A 468 21.41 10.38 6.42
CA ASN A 468 22.17 10.15 5.18
C ASN A 468 23.30 9.12 5.28
N LEU A 469 23.14 8.06 6.09
CA LEU A 469 24.20 7.08 6.36
C LEU A 469 24.95 6.63 5.10
N TYR A 470 24.25 6.15 4.07
CA TYR A 470 24.90 5.63 2.85
C TYR A 470 25.74 6.68 2.11
N THR A 471 25.24 7.91 2.00
CA THR A 471 25.92 9.01 1.28
C THR A 471 27.07 9.60 2.09
N MET A 472 27.05 9.47 3.41
CA MET A 472 28.04 10.09 4.31
C MET A 472 29.08 9.10 4.86
N LEU A 473 29.14 7.86 4.36
CA LEU A 473 30.17 6.90 4.78
C LEU A 473 31.56 7.34 4.29
N PRO A 474 32.54 7.56 5.18
CA PRO A 474 33.92 7.83 4.76
C PRO A 474 34.51 6.57 4.13
N GLN A 475 34.72 6.60 2.81
CA GLN A 475 35.00 5.40 2.00
C GLN A 475 36.19 4.58 2.51
N GLU A 476 37.35 5.21 2.74
CA GLU A 476 38.53 4.51 3.28
C GLU A 476 38.31 3.95 4.68
N LYS A 477 37.64 4.70 5.55
CA LYS A 477 37.32 4.24 6.91
C LYS A 477 36.38 3.05 6.86
N ALA A 478 35.38 3.06 5.97
CA ALA A 478 34.45 1.95 5.78
C ALA A 478 35.16 0.69 5.27
N LEU A 479 36.07 0.82 4.29
CA LEU A 479 36.89 -0.30 3.81
C LEU A 479 37.78 -0.88 4.92
N ASN A 480 38.42 -0.02 5.73
CA ASN A 480 39.21 -0.46 6.88
C ASN A 480 38.36 -1.19 7.92
N ILE A 481 37.16 -0.68 8.20
CA ILE A 481 36.23 -1.31 9.15
C ILE A 481 35.73 -2.66 8.62
N LEU A 482 35.45 -2.80 7.33
CA LEU A 482 35.12 -4.08 6.72
C LEU A 482 36.24 -5.11 6.92
N MET A 483 37.49 -4.72 6.65
CA MET A 483 38.64 -5.62 6.87
C MET A 483 38.77 -6.01 8.35
N LYS A 484 38.62 -5.03 9.25
CA LYS A 484 38.66 -5.27 10.70
C LYS A 484 37.54 -6.21 11.15
N PHE A 485 36.32 -6.03 10.65
CA PHE A 485 35.18 -6.89 10.94
C PHE A 485 35.47 -8.34 10.58
N LEU A 486 35.90 -8.58 9.34
CA LEU A 486 36.23 -9.93 8.86
C LEU A 486 37.37 -10.55 9.68
N HIS A 487 38.42 -9.79 9.97
CA HIS A 487 39.56 -10.27 10.76
C HIS A 487 39.18 -10.63 12.20
N VAL A 488 38.41 -9.77 12.90
CA VAL A 488 37.95 -10.01 14.28
C VAL A 488 37.09 -11.27 14.38
N HIS A 489 36.38 -11.63 13.31
CA HIS A 489 35.57 -12.85 13.25
C HIS A 489 36.32 -14.05 12.65
N GLY A 490 37.65 -13.99 12.54
CA GLY A 490 38.51 -15.12 12.19
C GLY A 490 38.65 -15.39 10.69
N TYR A 491 38.19 -14.49 9.82
CA TYR A 491 38.32 -14.66 8.38
C TYR A 491 39.68 -14.17 7.88
N THR A 492 40.40 -15.03 7.18
CA THR A 492 41.56 -14.67 6.32
C THR A 492 41.20 -14.73 4.84
N ARG A 493 40.13 -15.48 4.52
CA ARG A 493 39.51 -15.59 3.20
C ARG A 493 38.00 -15.66 3.34
N VAL A 494 37.27 -15.16 2.34
CA VAL A 494 35.81 -15.30 2.23
C VAL A 494 35.50 -16.02 0.92
N LYS A 495 34.87 -17.20 1.00
CA LYS A 495 34.60 -18.07 -0.17
C LYS A 495 35.85 -18.29 -1.04
N GLY A 496 36.99 -18.54 -0.40
CA GLY A 496 38.28 -18.75 -1.06
C GLY A 496 39.03 -17.48 -1.47
N ILE A 497 38.40 -16.31 -1.42
CA ILE A 497 38.98 -15.03 -1.82
C ILE A 497 39.75 -14.39 -0.65
N PRO A 498 41.04 -14.05 -0.80
CA PRO A 498 41.81 -13.32 0.21
C PRO A 498 41.22 -11.96 0.59
N LEU A 499 41.41 -11.52 1.83
CA LEU A 499 40.88 -10.24 2.30
C LEU A 499 41.43 -9.03 1.55
N ASP A 500 42.68 -9.04 1.10
CA ASP A 500 43.24 -7.94 0.29
C ASP A 500 42.52 -7.80 -1.06
N VAL A 501 42.08 -8.92 -1.64
CA VAL A 501 41.28 -8.96 -2.86
C VAL A 501 39.86 -8.46 -2.59
N ILE A 502 39.23 -8.87 -1.48
CA ILE A 502 37.94 -8.32 -1.06
C ILE A 502 38.03 -6.79 -0.90
N ARG A 503 39.09 -6.28 -0.28
CA ARG A 503 39.32 -4.83 -0.15
C ARG A 503 39.42 -4.15 -1.51
N LYS A 504 40.18 -4.71 -2.46
CA LYS A 504 40.36 -4.16 -3.82
C LYS A 504 39.02 -4.09 -4.56
N LEU A 505 38.24 -5.18 -4.53
CA LEU A 505 36.90 -5.24 -5.14
C LEU A 505 35.95 -4.23 -4.51
N ALA A 506 35.91 -4.17 -3.17
CA ALA A 506 35.08 -3.23 -2.43
C ALA A 506 35.48 -1.77 -2.72
N SER A 507 36.78 -1.49 -2.80
CA SER A 507 37.30 -0.15 -3.15
C SER A 507 36.88 0.24 -4.56
N LEU A 508 36.90 -0.69 -5.51
CA LEU A 508 36.48 -0.42 -6.88
C LEU A 508 34.98 -0.04 -6.93
N VAL A 509 34.14 -0.78 -6.21
CA VAL A 509 32.69 -0.50 -6.13
C VAL A 509 32.40 0.89 -5.57
N LEU A 510 33.12 1.33 -4.52
CA LEU A 510 32.89 2.63 -3.90
C LEU A 510 33.47 3.80 -4.70
N LYS A 511 34.72 3.66 -5.18
CA LYS A 511 35.48 4.79 -5.75
C LYS A 511 35.24 5.04 -7.22
N GLU A 512 34.85 4.02 -7.97
CA GLU A 512 34.50 4.13 -9.39
C GLU A 512 32.98 4.25 -9.59
N ASN A 513 32.26 4.73 -8.57
CA ASN A 513 30.85 5.03 -8.70
C ASN A 513 30.65 6.39 -9.39
N VAL A 514 30.18 6.35 -10.64
CA VAL A 514 29.89 7.51 -11.47
C VAL A 514 28.48 7.39 -12.02
N PHE A 515 27.73 8.48 -11.95
CA PHE A 515 26.34 8.54 -12.37
C PHE A 515 26.02 9.83 -13.14
N VAL A 516 24.91 9.80 -13.86
CA VAL A 516 24.33 10.95 -14.55
C VAL A 516 23.17 11.50 -13.73
N TYR A 517 23.15 12.81 -13.50
CA TYR A 517 22.00 13.55 -13.01
C TYR A 517 21.70 14.72 -13.95
N GLY A 518 20.48 14.76 -14.49
CA GLY A 518 20.14 15.73 -15.54
C GLY A 518 21.02 15.54 -16.78
N LYS A 519 21.84 16.56 -17.09
CA LYS A 519 22.81 16.54 -18.20
C LYS A 519 24.27 16.46 -17.73
N THR A 520 24.48 16.28 -16.44
CA THR A 520 25.80 16.39 -15.81
C THR A 520 26.23 15.04 -15.25
N ILE A 521 27.52 14.75 -15.35
CA ILE A 521 28.14 13.52 -14.86
C ILE A 521 28.81 13.81 -13.53
N TYR A 522 28.61 12.94 -12.55
CA TYR A 522 29.18 13.09 -11.21
C TYR A 522 29.87 11.81 -10.75
N ARG A 523 30.98 11.96 -10.05
CA ARG A 523 31.64 10.91 -9.26
C ARG A 523 31.25 11.05 -7.81
N GLN A 524 30.86 9.94 -7.18
CA GLN A 524 30.65 9.91 -5.74
C GLN A 524 32.00 9.79 -5.01
N ILE A 525 32.38 10.83 -4.27
CA ILE A 525 33.64 10.90 -3.53
C ILE A 525 33.47 10.60 -2.03
N LEU A 526 32.24 10.63 -1.54
CA LEU A 526 31.87 10.24 -0.18
C LEU A 526 30.66 9.31 -0.21
N GLY A 527 30.66 8.30 0.67
CA GLY A 527 29.60 7.32 0.73
C GLY A 527 29.68 6.24 -0.35
N GLY A 528 28.58 5.52 -0.52
CA GLY A 528 28.35 4.63 -1.65
C GLY A 528 26.95 4.82 -2.25
N ALA A 529 26.71 4.22 -3.41
CA ALA A 529 25.44 4.29 -4.13
C ALA A 529 24.31 3.69 -3.29
N MET A 530 23.22 4.44 -3.06
CA MET A 530 22.05 3.91 -2.34
C MET A 530 21.38 2.72 -3.05
N GLY A 531 21.57 2.57 -4.36
CA GLY A 531 21.10 1.41 -5.13
C GLY A 531 22.11 0.26 -5.27
N SER A 532 23.30 0.38 -4.68
CA SER A 532 24.29 -0.70 -4.64
C SER A 532 23.99 -1.65 -3.47
N SER A 533 23.83 -2.93 -3.79
CA SER A 533 23.64 -4.02 -2.82
C SER A 533 24.72 -4.04 -1.74
N PHE A 534 25.99 -3.94 -2.13
CA PHE A 534 27.11 -3.97 -1.21
C PHE A 534 27.17 -2.76 -0.27
N THR A 535 26.73 -1.59 -0.73
CA THR A 535 26.73 -0.36 0.10
C THR A 535 25.88 -0.54 1.36
N LEU A 536 24.74 -1.23 1.28
CA LEU A 536 23.91 -1.58 2.43
C LEU A 536 24.68 -2.42 3.45
N THR A 537 25.31 -3.49 3.00
CA THR A 537 26.10 -4.39 3.86
C THR A 537 27.29 -3.69 4.48
N LEU A 538 27.98 -2.85 3.71
CA LEU A 538 29.10 -2.05 4.21
C LEU A 538 28.66 -1.05 5.27
N ALA A 539 27.53 -0.37 5.09
CA ALA A 539 26.98 0.56 6.07
C ALA A 539 26.63 -0.13 7.39
N ASN A 540 26.04 -1.32 7.30
CA ASN A 540 25.72 -2.14 8.47
C ASN A 540 26.99 -2.56 9.24
N ILE A 541 28.05 -2.95 8.53
CA ILE A 541 29.36 -3.27 9.14
C ILE A 541 30.03 -2.02 9.73
N PHE A 542 29.88 -0.86 9.08
CA PHE A 542 30.33 0.42 9.65
C PHE A 542 29.63 0.70 10.98
N MET A 543 28.31 0.53 11.03
CA MET A 543 27.50 0.70 12.23
C MET A 543 27.86 -0.28 13.33
N TRP A 544 28.16 -1.54 13.00
CA TRP A 544 28.68 -2.51 13.97
C TRP A 544 29.89 -1.98 14.73
N LYS A 545 30.83 -1.32 14.03
CA LYS A 545 32.00 -0.73 14.70
C LYS A 545 31.62 0.50 15.54
N TRP A 546 30.73 1.35 15.02
CA TRP A 546 30.30 2.58 15.68
C TRP A 546 29.51 2.30 16.97
N GLN A 547 28.59 1.35 16.94
CA GLN A 547 27.73 1.01 18.08
C GLN A 547 28.43 0.18 19.18
N LYS A 548 29.67 -0.27 18.95
CA LYS A 548 30.34 -1.28 19.82
C LYS A 548 30.39 -0.90 21.30
N GLN A 549 30.65 0.37 21.62
CA GLN A 549 30.72 0.83 23.00
C GLN A 549 29.32 0.86 23.65
N LEU A 550 28.32 1.35 22.91
CA LEU A 550 26.94 1.38 23.38
C LEU A 550 26.42 -0.04 23.65
N VAL A 551 26.59 -0.95 22.69
CA VAL A 551 26.19 -2.36 22.84
C VAL A 551 26.84 -2.99 24.06
N ARG A 552 28.16 -2.78 24.26
CA ARG A 552 28.87 -3.30 25.44
C ARG A 552 28.28 -2.80 26.75
N ILE A 553 27.90 -1.52 26.84
CA ILE A 553 27.28 -0.95 28.04
C ILE A 553 25.92 -1.60 28.29
N GLN A 554 25.10 -1.73 27.24
CA GLN A 554 23.76 -2.33 27.36
C GLN A 554 23.82 -3.82 27.71
N GLU A 555 24.81 -4.56 27.19
CA GLU A 555 25.05 -5.95 27.60
C GLU A 555 25.40 -6.08 29.09
N ILE A 556 26.20 -5.15 29.63
CA ILE A 556 26.59 -5.13 31.06
C ILE A 556 25.41 -4.79 31.96
N THR A 557 24.61 -3.79 31.58
CA THR A 557 23.43 -3.35 32.36
C THR A 557 22.22 -4.25 32.15
N GLY A 558 22.28 -5.15 31.17
CA GLY A 558 21.18 -6.02 30.77
C GLY A 558 20.10 -5.31 29.96
N GLU A 559 20.29 -4.04 29.61
CA GLU A 559 19.33 -3.20 28.89
C GLU A 559 19.18 -3.60 27.41
N PHE A 560 18.04 -3.26 26.81
CA PHE A 560 17.77 -3.60 25.42
C PHE A 560 18.45 -2.64 24.44
N TYR A 561 19.09 -3.21 23.41
CA TYR A 561 19.57 -2.48 22.25
C TYR A 561 19.22 -3.23 20.97
N GLY A 562 18.73 -2.51 19.98
CA GLY A 562 18.56 -3.03 18.63
C GLY A 562 18.61 -1.91 17.59
N ARG A 563 19.05 -2.26 16.38
CA ARG A 563 19.15 -1.37 15.22
C ARG A 563 18.49 -1.97 14.00
#